data_AF-A0ABD0P7Q1-F1
#
_entry.id   AF-A0ABD0P7Q1-F1
#
_cell.length_a   1.000
_cell.length_b   1.000
_cell.length_c   1.000
_cell.angle_alpha   90.00
_cell.angle_beta   90.00
_cell.angle_gamma   90.00
#
_symmetry.space_group_name_H-M   'P 1'
#
loop_
_entity.id
_entity.type
_entity.pdbx_description
1 polymer ?
#
loop_
_entity_poly.entity_id
_entity_poly.type
_entity_poly.pdbx_seq_one_letter_code
_entity_poly.pdbx_strand_id
1 'polypeptide(L)'
;ETVVSRWRADPWARGSYSYVAAGSSGNDYDLMAQPITPGPAIPGASQPVPRLFFAGEHTIRNYPATVHGALLSGLREAGRIADQFLGAMYTMPRQATANPNPQP
;
A
#
# COMPACT_ATOMS: atom_id res chain seq x y z
N GLU A 1 -4.06 39.64 -13.34
CA GLU A 1 -3.94 39.11 -11.96
C GLU A 1 -2.64 38.35 -11.80
N THR A 2 -2.15 38.20 -10.57
CA THR A 2 -0.90 37.45 -10.28
C THR A 2 -1.07 36.61 -9.01
N VAL A 3 -0.63 35.35 -9.04
CA VAL A 3 -0.64 34.42 -7.90
C VAL A 3 0.75 33.81 -7.74
N VAL A 4 1.23 33.68 -6.50
CA VAL A 4 2.54 33.11 -6.18
C VAL A 4 2.37 32.01 -5.13
N SER A 5 2.81 30.79 -5.46
CA SER A 5 2.78 29.65 -4.55
C SER A 5 3.95 29.66 -3.57
N ARG A 6 3.74 29.05 -2.39
CA ARG A 6 4.77 28.86 -1.36
C ARG A 6 4.63 27.49 -0.71
N TRP A 7 4.77 26.42 -1.50
CA TRP A 7 4.55 25.03 -1.07
C TRP A 7 5.29 24.62 0.21
N ARG A 8 6.53 25.07 0.40
CA ARG A 8 7.29 24.78 1.61
C ARG A 8 6.68 25.42 2.88
N ALA A 9 6.01 26.55 2.74
CA ALA A 9 5.37 27.26 3.85
C ALA A 9 3.96 26.72 4.16
N ASP A 10 3.35 25.98 3.23
CA ASP A 10 2.02 25.40 3.44
C ASP A 10 2.06 24.35 4.57
N PRO A 11 1.21 24.48 5.61
CA PRO A 11 1.21 23.56 6.73
C PRO A 11 0.74 22.13 6.42
N TRP A 12 0.03 21.94 5.32
CA TRP A 12 -0.54 20.64 4.93
C TRP A 12 0.31 19.91 3.89
N ALA A 13 1.23 20.60 3.21
CA ALA A 13 2.13 20.02 2.22
C ALA A 13 3.60 19.95 2.68
N ARG A 14 4.10 21.01 3.35
CA ARG A 14 5.50 21.13 3.82
C ARG A 14 6.58 21.01 2.73
N GLY A 15 6.19 21.02 1.46
CA GLY A 15 7.06 20.76 0.32
C GLY A 15 6.25 20.55 -0.94
N SER A 16 6.92 20.25 -2.06
CA SER A 16 6.26 19.97 -3.32
C SER A 16 6.03 18.47 -3.53
N TYR A 17 7.09 17.67 -3.44
CA TYR A 17 7.07 16.22 -3.68
C TYR A 17 8.40 15.59 -3.23
N SER A 18 8.40 14.26 -3.11
CA SER A 18 9.57 13.46 -2.75
C SER A 18 10.67 13.43 -3.83
N TYR A 19 11.89 13.14 -3.41
CA TYR A 19 13.03 12.84 -4.28
C TYR A 19 13.98 11.87 -3.57
N VAL A 20 14.78 11.12 -4.32
CA VAL A 20 15.80 10.23 -3.73
C VAL A 20 17.00 11.07 -3.33
N ALA A 21 17.12 11.37 -2.04
CA ALA A 21 18.26 12.09 -1.49
C ALA A 21 19.55 11.27 -1.57
N ALA A 22 20.71 11.93 -1.50
CA ALA A 22 21.98 11.22 -1.38
C ALA A 22 21.99 10.37 -0.10
N GLY A 23 22.30 9.07 -0.25
CA GLY A 23 22.23 8.08 0.83
C GLY A 23 20.87 7.39 0.98
N SER A 24 19.84 7.84 0.28
CA SER A 24 18.55 7.15 0.15
C SER A 24 18.55 6.24 -1.07
N SER A 25 17.55 5.36 -1.18
CA SER A 25 17.35 4.51 -2.36
C SER A 25 15.88 4.32 -2.68
N GLY A 26 15.60 3.72 -3.85
CA GLY A 26 14.24 3.33 -4.21
C GLY A 26 13.57 2.40 -3.19
N ASN A 27 14.35 1.67 -2.39
CA ASN A 27 13.83 0.81 -1.33
C ASN A 27 13.11 1.60 -0.22
N ASP A 28 13.46 2.87 -0.01
CA ASP A 28 12.83 3.68 1.03
C ASP A 28 11.35 3.95 0.70
N TYR A 29 10.98 4.03 -0.59
CA TYR A 29 9.58 4.08 -1.01
C TYR A 29 8.83 2.78 -0.69
N ASP A 30 9.49 1.64 -0.87
CA ASP A 30 8.91 0.32 -0.56
C ASP A 30 8.72 0.14 0.95
N LEU A 31 9.65 0.68 1.76
CA LEU A 31 9.52 0.75 3.23
C LEU A 31 8.37 1.65 3.66
N MET A 32 8.24 2.85 3.08
CA MET A 32 7.12 3.76 3.34
C MET A 32 5.76 3.16 2.97
N ALA A 33 5.72 2.21 2.04
CA ALA A 33 4.49 1.51 1.65
C ALA A 33 4.12 0.32 2.57
N GLN A 34 4.98 -0.05 3.53
CA GLN A 34 4.70 -1.18 4.43
C GLN A 34 3.64 -0.81 5.47
N PRO A 35 2.60 -1.66 5.67
CA PRO A 35 1.62 -1.42 6.71
C PRO A 35 2.21 -1.72 8.09
N ILE A 36 1.64 -1.11 9.13
CA ILE A 36 2.01 -1.36 10.53
C ILE A 36 0.97 -2.28 11.17
N THR A 37 1.49 -3.38 11.73
CA THR A 37 0.74 -4.28 12.60
C THR A 37 1.04 -3.93 14.05
N PRO A 38 0.02 -3.64 14.88
CA PRO A 38 0.24 -3.35 16.29
C PRO A 38 0.72 -4.61 17.03
N GLY A 39 1.28 -4.44 18.22
CA GLY A 39 1.52 -5.57 19.13
C GLY A 39 0.20 -6.21 19.59
N PRO A 40 0.25 -7.45 20.11
CA PRO A 40 -0.93 -8.10 20.67
C PRO A 40 -1.44 -7.32 21.88
N ALA A 41 -2.76 -7.13 21.98
CA ALA A 41 -3.38 -6.40 23.09
C ALA A 41 -3.23 -7.14 24.43
N ILE A 42 -3.14 -8.47 24.38
CA ILE A 42 -2.97 -9.35 25.54
C ILE A 42 -1.70 -10.17 25.31
N PRO A 43 -0.77 -10.27 26.28
CA PRO A 43 0.41 -11.13 26.15
C PRO A 43 0.01 -12.58 25.85
N GLY A 44 0.64 -13.17 24.84
CA GLY A 44 0.35 -14.54 24.39
C GLY A 44 -0.83 -14.70 23.44
N ALA A 45 -1.55 -13.62 23.11
CA ALA A 45 -2.56 -13.66 22.04
C ALA A 45 -1.92 -13.87 20.66
N SER A 46 -2.73 -14.34 19.71
CA SER A 46 -2.32 -14.45 18.30
C SER A 46 -1.90 -13.09 17.74
N GLN A 47 -1.00 -13.11 16.74
CA GLN A 47 -0.61 -11.90 16.03
C GLN A 47 -1.85 -11.18 15.48
N PRO A 48 -2.01 -9.88 15.74
CA PRO A 48 -3.14 -9.12 15.22
C PRO A 48 -2.95 -8.85 13.73
N VAL A 49 -4.02 -8.36 13.09
CA VAL A 49 -3.99 -7.92 11.69
C VAL A 49 -3.38 -6.52 11.56
N PRO A 50 -2.80 -6.16 10.40
CA PRO A 50 -2.32 -4.80 10.13
C PRO A 50 -3.44 -3.75 10.30
N ARG A 51 -3.09 -2.58 10.85
CA ARG A 51 -4.08 -1.52 11.18
C ARG A 51 -3.79 -0.17 10.56
N LEU A 52 -2.52 0.16 10.31
CA LEU A 52 -2.14 1.42 9.68
C LEU A 52 -1.52 1.14 8.32
N PHE A 53 -2.10 1.72 7.29
CA PHE A 53 -1.69 1.55 5.88
C PHE A 53 -1.27 2.91 5.32
N PHE A 54 -0.33 2.91 4.37
CA PHE A 54 0.22 4.13 3.80
C PHE A 54 0.08 4.15 2.28
N ALA A 55 -0.48 5.24 1.77
CA ALA A 55 -0.59 5.57 0.36
C ALA A 55 -0.13 7.01 0.13
N GLY A 56 0.07 7.37 -1.13
CA GLY A 56 0.53 8.70 -1.54
C GLY A 56 1.76 8.61 -2.45
N GLU A 57 2.13 9.76 -3.04
CA GLU A 57 3.23 9.86 -4.01
C GLU A 57 4.56 9.30 -3.47
N HIS A 58 4.81 9.49 -2.17
CA HIS A 58 6.02 9.05 -1.48
C HIS A 58 6.00 7.57 -1.07
N THR A 59 5.09 6.76 -1.61
CA THR A 59 4.94 5.34 -1.27
C THR A 59 4.99 4.42 -2.49
N ILE A 60 5.37 4.92 -3.67
CA ILE A 60 5.43 4.12 -4.91
C ILE A 60 6.75 4.31 -5.63
N ARG A 61 7.59 3.28 -5.58
CA ARG A 61 8.97 3.31 -6.09
C ARG A 61 9.10 3.65 -7.57
N ASN A 62 8.21 3.13 -8.41
CA ASN A 62 8.34 3.26 -9.87
C ASN A 62 7.77 4.56 -10.42
N TYR A 63 6.93 5.25 -9.65
CA TYR A 63 6.21 6.45 -10.08
C TYR A 63 6.13 7.55 -8.99
N PRO A 64 7.22 7.87 -8.25
CA PRO A 64 7.18 8.87 -7.18
C PRO A 64 6.95 10.28 -7.75
N ALA A 65 6.58 11.24 -6.92
CA ALA A 65 6.42 12.65 -7.28
C ALA A 65 5.42 12.94 -8.42
N THR A 66 4.49 12.01 -8.69
CA THR A 66 3.48 12.15 -9.76
C THR A 66 2.07 11.91 -9.25
N VAL A 67 1.10 12.53 -9.93
CA VAL A 67 -0.34 12.32 -9.64
C VAL A 67 -0.75 10.88 -9.93
N HIS A 68 -0.30 10.30 -11.05
CA HIS A 68 -0.62 8.90 -11.37
C HIS A 68 0.03 7.92 -10.39
N GLY A 69 1.21 8.23 -9.84
CA GLY A 69 1.80 7.48 -8.74
C GLY A 69 0.94 7.50 -7.49
N ALA A 70 0.47 8.67 -7.07
CA ALA A 70 -0.46 8.81 -5.95
C ALA A 70 -1.74 8.00 -6.19
N LEU A 71 -2.33 8.08 -7.39
CA LEU A 71 -3.51 7.29 -7.77
C LEU A 71 -3.26 5.78 -7.65
N LEU A 72 -2.18 5.27 -8.25
CA LEU A 72 -1.83 3.84 -8.22
C LEU A 72 -1.56 3.35 -6.80
N SER A 73 -0.90 4.17 -5.96
CA SER A 73 -0.68 3.84 -4.55
C SER A 73 -2.00 3.74 -3.76
N GLY A 74 -2.99 4.57 -4.08
CA GLY A 74 -4.33 4.49 -3.49
C GLY A 74 -5.07 3.21 -3.88
N LEU A 75 -5.02 2.83 -5.17
CA LEU A 75 -5.58 1.56 -5.64
C LEU A 75 -4.91 0.35 -4.97
N ARG A 76 -3.58 0.41 -4.79
CA ARG A 76 -2.81 -0.63 -4.10
C ARG A 76 -3.27 -0.83 -2.66
N GLU A 77 -3.35 0.24 -1.86
CA GLU A 77 -3.79 0.10 -0.46
C GLU A 77 -5.27 -0.26 -0.35
N ALA A 78 -6.12 0.24 -1.25
CA ALA A 78 -7.53 -0.16 -1.27
C ALA A 78 -7.70 -1.68 -1.49
N GLY A 79 -6.96 -2.26 -2.45
CA GLY A 79 -6.93 -3.70 -2.66
C GLY A 79 -6.39 -4.46 -1.44
N ARG A 80 -5.25 -4.01 -0.88
CA ARG A 80 -4.64 -4.64 0.29
C ARG A 80 -5.56 -4.64 1.52
N ILE A 81 -6.25 -3.52 1.78
CA ILE A 81 -7.22 -3.40 2.87
C ILE A 81 -8.43 -4.31 2.60
N ALA A 82 -8.97 -4.33 1.38
CA ALA A 82 -10.07 -5.21 1.01
C ALA A 82 -9.71 -6.68 1.22
N ASP A 83 -8.55 -7.13 0.71
CA ASP A 83 -8.08 -8.50 0.88
C ASP A 83 -7.91 -8.86 2.36
N GLN A 84 -7.39 -7.95 3.18
CA GLN A 84 -7.14 -8.17 4.61
C GLN A 84 -8.41 -8.27 5.46
N PHE A 85 -9.45 -7.48 5.13
CA PHE A 85 -10.65 -7.37 5.98
C PHE A 85 -11.90 -8.03 5.39
N LEU A 86 -11.96 -8.23 4.07
CA LEU A 86 -13.07 -8.88 3.37
C LEU A 86 -12.70 -10.29 2.88
N GLY A 87 -11.40 -10.61 2.83
CA GLY A 87 -10.87 -11.87 2.33
C GLY A 87 -10.71 -11.89 0.81
N ALA A 88 -9.70 -12.63 0.32
CA ALA A 88 -9.34 -12.71 -1.10
C ALA A 88 -9.76 -14.06 -1.71
N MET A 89 -11.07 -14.28 -1.94
CA MET A 89 -11.61 -15.56 -2.43
C MET A 89 -11.05 -15.97 -3.81
N TYR A 90 -10.61 -15.02 -4.62
CA TYR A 90 -9.97 -15.26 -5.91
C TYR A 90 -8.61 -15.96 -5.81
N THR A 91 -8.05 -16.11 -4.60
CA THR A 91 -6.80 -16.85 -4.34
C THR A 91 -7.02 -18.33 -4.08
N MET A 92 -8.28 -18.78 -3.94
CA MET A 92 -8.58 -20.18 -3.70
C MET A 92 -8.27 -21.03 -4.94
N PRO A 93 -7.59 -22.19 -4.80
CA PRO A 93 -7.39 -23.10 -5.91
C PRO A 93 -8.75 -23.62 -6.41
N ARG A 94 -8.95 -23.58 -7.73
CA ARG A 94 -10.16 -24.14 -8.35
C ARG A 94 -10.20 -25.63 -8.05
N GLN A 95 -11.19 -26.09 -7.28
CA GLN A 95 -11.41 -27.52 -7.05
C GLN A 95 -11.56 -28.21 -8.41
N ALA A 96 -10.64 -29.12 -8.74
CA ALA A 96 -10.84 -30.01 -9.86
C ALA A 96 -12.13 -30.80 -9.58
N THR A 97 -13.15 -30.61 -10.41
CA THR A 97 -14.35 -31.44 -10.36
C THR A 97 -13.89 -32.88 -10.47
N ALA A 98 -14.16 -33.69 -9.45
CA ALA A 98 -13.90 -35.13 -9.49
C ALA A 98 -14.58 -35.69 -10.75
N ASN A 99 -13.79 -36.21 -11.67
CA ASN A 99 -14.28 -36.84 -12.90
C ASN A 99 -15.17 -38.02 -12.48
N PRO A 100 -16.49 -38.04 -12.77
CA PRO A 100 -17.36 -39.13 -12.36
C PRO A 100 -17.28 -40.35 -13.28
N ASN A 101 -16.44 -40.33 -14.31
CA ASN A 101 -16.33 -41.42 -15.28
C ASN A 101 -15.11 -42.31 -14.99
N PRO A 102 -15.28 -43.54 -14.48
CA PRO A 102 -14.28 -44.57 -14.68
C PRO A 102 -14.24 -44.89 -16.18
N GLN A 103 -13.08 -44.72 -16.82
CA GLN A 103 -12.89 -45.15 -18.21
C GLN A 103 -12.99 -46.68 -18.31
N PRO A 104 -13.54 -47.21 -19.43
CA PRO A 104 -13.81 -48.62 -19.64
C PRO A 104 -12.55 -49.49 -19.74
#